data_AF-A0A9W9VZU8-F1
#
_entry.id   AF-A0A9W9VZU8-F1
#
_cell.length_a   1.000
_cell.length_b   1.000
_cell.length_c   1.000
_cell.angle_alpha   90.00
_cell.angle_beta   90.00
_cell.angle_gamma   90.00
#
_symmetry.space_group_name_H-M   'P 1'
#
loop_
_entity.id
_entity.type
_entity.pdbx_description
1 polymer ?
#
loop_
_entity_poly.entity_id
_entity_poly.type
_entity_poly.pdbx_seq_one_letter_code
_entity_poly.pdbx_strand_id
1 'polypeptide(L)'
;MHQSDDTITWLKEPRKGGIWVEYLELLIELSRIGQAVSLTNTTDHAAFKSLHADCLALETKQLDYWTKINPDREPPTYARGELNTGISPTDDLFGPAYRFSCLDDAILHSILWLAMSFLYPLIHQCRVLTNSKYTLSHSSLLIDDSQDEAHRLSLSYVSKAARCLPYCGQKGMNAWGMSYAVWVATQASRVYTHKKDWDRFMWAQNALLYVESLGFGIAGQFYNMWGNYWFETHKHDPYRVMSLRGQVEKCKIDPYGDAPNKYGV
;
A
#
# COMPACT_ATOMS: atom_id res chain seq x y z
N MET A 1 -1.02 -8.65 -33.33
CA MET A 1 0.30 -8.02 -33.09
C MET A 1 1.21 -9.08 -32.49
N HIS A 2 2.11 -9.67 -33.28
CA HIS A 2 3.16 -10.53 -32.72
C HIS A 2 4.22 -9.62 -32.09
N GLN A 3 4.49 -9.78 -30.79
CA GLN A 3 5.60 -9.09 -30.14
C GLN A 3 6.91 -9.62 -30.73
N SER A 4 7.89 -8.74 -30.96
CA SER A 4 9.18 -9.12 -31.54
C SER A 4 9.90 -10.14 -30.65
N ASP A 5 10.71 -11.01 -31.26
CA ASP A 5 11.52 -11.98 -30.51
C ASP A 5 12.44 -11.31 -29.49
N ASP A 6 12.86 -10.07 -29.73
CA ASP A 6 13.60 -9.24 -28.76
C ASP A 6 12.76 -8.87 -27.54
N THR A 7 11.47 -8.57 -27.73
CA THR A 7 10.53 -8.29 -26.63
C THR A 7 10.28 -9.56 -25.82
N ILE A 8 10.12 -10.70 -26.49
CA ILE A 8 9.94 -12.01 -25.86
C ILE A 8 11.21 -12.42 -25.10
N THR A 9 12.39 -12.13 -25.64
CA THR A 9 13.68 -12.42 -24.99
C THR A 9 13.92 -11.51 -23.79
N TRP A 10 13.58 -10.22 -23.89
CA TRP A 10 13.60 -9.29 -22.76
C TRP A 10 12.64 -9.71 -21.63
N LEU A 11 11.45 -10.21 -21.98
CA LEU A 11 10.48 -10.74 -21.01
C LEU A 11 10.93 -12.06 -20.35
N LYS A 12 11.76 -12.86 -21.04
CA LYS A 12 12.21 -14.18 -20.57
C LYS A 12 13.44 -14.13 -19.66
N GLU A 13 14.28 -13.12 -19.80
CA GLU A 13 15.48 -12.95 -18.97
C GLU A 13 15.50 -11.53 -18.39
N PRO A 14 14.90 -11.31 -17.19
CA PRO A 14 15.23 -10.12 -16.43
C PRO A 14 16.74 -10.16 -16.20
N ARG A 15 17.49 -9.30 -16.90
CA ARG A 15 18.96 -9.28 -16.85
C ARG A 15 19.37 -9.30 -15.39
N LYS A 16 20.05 -10.36 -14.94
CA LYS A 16 20.66 -10.40 -13.60
C LYS A 16 21.44 -9.10 -13.38
N GLY A 17 21.11 -8.37 -12.32
CA GLY A 17 21.72 -7.08 -11.99
C GLY A 17 21.03 -5.84 -12.55
N GLY A 18 19.86 -5.96 -13.19
CA GLY A 18 19.03 -4.80 -13.55
C GLY A 18 18.39 -4.14 -12.32
N ILE A 19 18.21 -2.80 -12.37
CA ILE A 19 17.58 -2.00 -11.31
C ILE A 19 16.22 -2.58 -10.88
N TRP A 20 15.43 -3.08 -11.82
CA TRP A 20 14.14 -3.71 -11.56
C TRP A 20 14.22 -5.09 -10.92
N VAL A 21 15.32 -5.84 -11.12
CA VAL A 21 15.50 -7.17 -10.51
C VAL A 21 15.75 -7.03 -9.02
N GLU A 22 16.73 -6.21 -8.66
CA GLU A 22 17.04 -5.88 -7.26
C GLU A 22 15.80 -5.32 -6.55
N TYR A 23 15.01 -4.50 -7.25
CA TYR A 23 13.74 -4.00 -6.76
C TYR A 23 12.70 -5.09 -6.47
N LEU A 24 12.49 -6.01 -7.43
CA LEU A 24 11.54 -7.10 -7.26
C LEU A 24 11.94 -8.02 -6.11
N GLU A 25 13.24 -8.24 -5.89
CA GLU A 25 13.76 -8.98 -4.74
C GLU A 25 13.37 -8.29 -3.41
N LEU A 26 13.50 -6.97 -3.32
CA LEU A 26 13.06 -6.20 -2.14
C LEU A 26 11.54 -6.32 -1.88
N LEU A 27 10.72 -6.30 -2.93
CA LEU A 27 9.27 -6.50 -2.81
C LEU A 27 8.89 -7.92 -2.39
N ILE A 28 9.60 -8.92 -2.89
CA ILE A 28 9.43 -10.32 -2.49
C ILE A 28 9.79 -10.47 -1.02
N GLU A 29 10.90 -9.87 -0.57
CA GLU A 29 11.34 -9.90 0.82
C GLU A 29 10.30 -9.21 1.73
N LEU A 30 9.79 -8.04 1.35
CA LEU A 30 8.70 -7.35 2.06
C LEU A 30 7.46 -8.23 2.20
N SER A 31 7.05 -8.87 1.10
CA SER A 31 5.87 -9.74 1.08
C SER A 31 6.05 -10.97 1.96
N ARG A 32 7.24 -11.59 1.94
CA ARG A 32 7.58 -12.73 2.79
C ARG A 32 7.57 -12.36 4.27
N ILE A 33 8.16 -11.22 4.63
CA ILE A 33 8.15 -10.72 6.00
C ILE A 33 6.72 -10.42 6.44
N GLY A 34 5.95 -9.70 5.63
CA GLY A 34 4.55 -9.39 5.93
C GLY A 34 3.71 -10.65 6.15
N GLN A 35 3.90 -11.68 5.32
CA GLN A 35 3.25 -12.97 5.49
C GLN A 35 3.71 -13.66 6.79
N ALA A 36 5.00 -13.70 7.07
CA ALA A 36 5.53 -14.31 8.29
C ALA A 36 4.98 -13.64 9.54
N VAL A 37 4.92 -12.31 9.58
CA VAL A 37 4.29 -11.53 10.66
C VAL A 37 2.82 -11.91 10.84
N SER A 38 2.08 -12.08 9.75
CA SER A 38 0.64 -12.44 9.81
C SER A 38 0.35 -13.85 10.30
N LEU A 39 1.31 -14.78 10.12
CA LEU A 39 1.16 -16.20 10.46
C LEU A 39 1.80 -16.56 11.82
N THR A 40 2.69 -15.72 12.33
CA THR A 40 3.41 -15.97 13.59
C THR A 40 2.48 -15.81 14.78
N ASN A 41 2.53 -16.77 15.71
CA ASN A 41 1.79 -16.68 16.96
C ASN A 41 2.27 -15.47 17.78
N THR A 42 1.35 -14.59 18.18
CA THR A 42 1.63 -13.37 18.96
C THR A 42 2.38 -13.61 20.27
N THR A 43 2.37 -14.84 20.81
CA THR A 43 3.12 -15.20 22.02
C THR A 43 4.55 -15.66 21.74
N ASP A 44 4.93 -15.87 20.48
CA ASP A 44 6.28 -16.29 20.09
C ASP A 44 7.21 -15.07 19.95
N HIS A 45 7.66 -14.57 21.10
CA HIS A 45 8.55 -13.41 21.17
C HIS A 45 9.91 -13.64 20.48
N ALA A 46 10.38 -14.89 20.40
CA ALA A 46 11.65 -15.20 19.74
C ALA A 46 11.51 -15.06 18.22
N ALA A 47 10.40 -15.55 17.66
CA ALA A 47 10.07 -15.33 16.26
C ALA A 47 9.92 -13.83 15.94
N PHE A 48 9.20 -13.06 16.76
CA PHE A 48 9.07 -11.61 16.54
C PHE A 48 10.40 -10.85 16.67
N LYS A 49 11.31 -11.30 17.53
CA LYS A 49 12.66 -10.73 17.60
C LYS A 49 13.44 -10.96 16.30
N SER A 50 13.34 -12.16 15.73
CA SER A 50 13.94 -12.47 14.42
C SER A 50 13.31 -11.62 13.32
N LEU A 51 11.98 -11.58 13.25
CA LEU A 51 11.25 -10.80 12.24
C LEU A 51 11.53 -9.30 12.36
N HIS A 52 11.71 -8.78 13.57
CA HIS A 52 12.12 -7.38 13.77
C HIS A 52 13.50 -7.11 13.16
N ALA A 53 14.47 -8.02 13.35
CA ALA A 53 15.78 -7.89 12.72
C ALA A 53 15.69 -7.97 11.19
N ASP A 54 14.85 -8.86 10.66
CA ASP A 54 14.62 -8.97 9.21
C ASP A 54 13.99 -7.69 8.64
N CYS A 55 13.01 -7.09 9.33
CA CYS A 55 12.42 -5.81 8.93
C CYS A 55 13.45 -4.68 8.86
N LEU A 56 14.34 -4.56 9.87
CA LEU A 56 15.38 -3.53 9.91
C LEU A 56 16.46 -3.77 8.83
N ALA A 57 16.79 -5.03 8.56
CA ALA A 57 17.68 -5.38 7.47
C ALA A 57 17.08 -4.98 6.11
N LEU A 58 15.79 -5.24 5.90
CA LEU A 58 15.08 -4.83 4.70
C LEU A 58 14.98 -3.31 4.55
N GLU A 59 14.77 -2.57 5.66
CA GLU A 59 14.76 -1.11 5.65
C GLU A 59 16.09 -0.56 5.14
N THR A 60 17.20 -1.04 5.71
CA THR A 60 18.55 -0.67 5.28
C THR A 60 18.76 -0.95 3.80
N LYS A 61 18.41 -2.17 3.33
CA LYS A 61 18.54 -2.53 1.91
C LYS A 61 17.72 -1.62 0.98
N GLN A 62 16.49 -1.25 1.37
CA GLN A 62 15.67 -0.35 0.56
C GLN A 62 16.25 1.07 0.49
N LEU A 63 16.81 1.58 1.59
CA LEU A 63 17.45 2.89 1.64
C LEU A 63 18.77 2.92 0.85
N ASP A 64 19.56 1.84 0.91
CA ASP A 64 20.79 1.70 0.14
C ASP A 64 20.49 1.61 -1.36
N TYR A 65 19.50 0.79 -1.73
CA TYR A 65 18.99 0.70 -3.09
C TYR A 65 18.52 2.07 -3.60
N TRP A 66 17.76 2.81 -2.78
CA TRP A 66 17.30 4.15 -3.15
C TRP A 66 18.46 5.12 -3.41
N THR A 67 19.43 5.14 -2.49
CA THR A 67 20.60 6.02 -2.58
C THR A 67 21.44 5.71 -3.82
N LYS A 68 21.52 4.44 -4.22
CA LYS A 68 22.25 3.98 -5.41
C LYS A 68 21.63 4.45 -6.73
N ILE A 69 20.30 4.45 -6.82
CA ILE A 69 19.60 4.69 -8.09
C ILE A 69 19.11 6.13 -8.25
N ASN A 70 18.91 6.85 -7.15
CA ASN A 70 18.49 8.25 -7.18
C ASN A 70 19.20 9.07 -6.10
N PRO A 71 20.36 9.67 -6.41
CA PRO A 71 21.09 10.50 -5.45
C PRO A 71 20.33 11.79 -5.08
N ASP A 72 19.42 12.26 -5.95
CA ASP A 72 18.55 13.41 -5.70
C ASP A 72 17.29 12.97 -4.94
N ARG A 73 17.24 13.27 -3.63
CA ARG A 73 16.29 12.64 -2.69
C ARG A 73 14.80 12.90 -2.95
N GLU A 74 14.43 14.01 -3.58
CA GLU A 74 13.03 14.31 -3.93
C GLU A 74 12.91 14.91 -5.34
N PRO A 75 11.92 14.46 -6.14
CA PRO A 75 11.63 15.05 -7.43
C PRO A 75 11.23 16.52 -7.34
N PRO A 76 11.43 17.31 -8.41
CA PRO A 76 10.79 18.62 -8.54
C PRO A 76 9.26 18.49 -8.52
N THR A 77 8.56 19.59 -8.32
CA THR A 77 7.09 19.61 -8.19
C THR A 77 6.46 20.51 -9.23
N TYR A 78 5.22 20.20 -9.60
CA TYR A 78 4.39 21.05 -10.43
C TYR A 78 3.86 22.24 -9.64
N ALA A 79 3.63 23.37 -10.31
CA ALA A 79 2.84 24.45 -9.76
C ALA A 79 1.35 24.07 -9.69
N ARG A 80 0.60 24.70 -8.79
CA ARG A 80 -0.84 24.45 -8.63
C ARG A 80 -1.56 24.66 -9.95
N GLY A 81 -2.29 23.63 -10.39
CA GLY A 81 -3.09 23.68 -11.62
C GLY A 81 -2.29 23.59 -12.93
N GLU A 82 -0.96 23.42 -12.88
CA GLU A 82 -0.13 23.20 -14.07
C GLU A 82 -0.47 21.85 -14.74
N LEU A 83 -0.91 20.89 -13.94
CA LEU A 83 -1.10 19.51 -14.35
C LEU A 83 -2.54 19.24 -14.77
N ASN A 84 -2.73 18.77 -16.02
CA ASN A 84 -4.02 18.30 -16.49
C ASN A 84 -4.12 16.77 -16.36
N THR A 85 -4.85 16.31 -15.35
CA THR A 85 -4.99 14.90 -14.97
C THR A 85 -6.39 14.63 -14.42
N GLY A 86 -6.88 13.40 -14.54
CA GLY A 86 -8.15 12.99 -13.94
C GLY A 86 -8.05 12.64 -12.45
N ILE A 87 -6.83 12.57 -11.90
CA ILE A 87 -6.60 12.42 -10.47
C ILE A 87 -6.83 13.76 -9.77
N SER A 88 -7.51 13.72 -8.62
CA SER A 88 -7.77 14.93 -7.81
C SER A 88 -6.47 15.62 -7.38
N PRO A 89 -6.43 16.96 -7.30
CA PRO A 89 -5.24 17.69 -6.84
C PRO A 89 -4.72 17.22 -5.48
N THR A 90 -3.40 17.28 -5.29
CA THR A 90 -2.74 16.84 -4.04
C THR A 90 -2.30 18.00 -3.16
N ASP A 91 -2.26 19.22 -3.69
CA ASP A 91 -1.64 20.41 -3.11
C ASP A 91 -2.04 20.66 -1.64
N ASP A 92 -3.34 20.63 -1.36
CA ASP A 92 -3.90 20.96 -0.03
C ASP A 92 -3.86 19.77 0.96
N LEU A 93 -3.64 18.55 0.46
CA LEU A 93 -3.72 17.33 1.26
C LEU A 93 -2.35 16.71 1.54
N PHE A 94 -1.53 16.56 0.51
CA PHE A 94 -0.23 15.89 0.57
C PHE A 94 0.92 16.82 0.22
N GLY A 95 0.63 17.95 -0.42
CA GLY A 95 1.60 18.83 -1.05
C GLY A 95 1.57 18.74 -2.59
N PRO A 96 2.32 19.60 -3.29
CA PRO A 96 2.26 19.70 -4.74
C PRO A 96 2.71 18.40 -5.41
N ALA A 97 2.08 18.06 -6.54
CA ALA A 97 2.38 16.85 -7.28
C ALA A 97 3.84 16.81 -7.77
N TYR A 98 4.44 15.62 -7.76
CA TYR A 98 5.81 15.45 -8.24
C TYR A 98 5.87 15.45 -9.77
N ARG A 99 6.97 15.98 -10.29
CA ARG A 99 7.31 16.04 -11.71
C ARG A 99 8.43 15.05 -11.99
N PHE A 100 8.21 14.18 -12.96
CA PHE A 100 9.16 13.15 -13.36
C PHE A 100 9.60 13.34 -14.81
N SER A 101 10.80 12.86 -15.11
CA SER A 101 11.34 12.87 -16.47
C SER A 101 10.64 11.86 -17.38
N CYS A 102 10.21 10.73 -16.81
CA CYS A 102 9.49 9.67 -17.50
C CYS A 102 8.58 8.90 -16.52
N LEU A 103 7.73 8.04 -17.07
CA LEU A 103 6.82 7.21 -16.27
C LEU A 103 7.55 6.18 -15.41
N ASP A 104 8.63 5.57 -15.90
CA ASP A 104 9.40 4.58 -15.14
C ASP A 104 9.95 5.16 -13.84
N ASP A 105 10.40 6.42 -13.90
CA ASP A 105 10.88 7.20 -12.76
C ASP A 105 9.75 7.47 -11.75
N ALA A 106 8.58 7.90 -12.24
CA ALA A 106 7.39 8.10 -11.41
C ALA A 106 6.94 6.80 -10.71
N ILE A 107 6.97 5.69 -11.44
CA ILE A 107 6.62 4.37 -10.91
C ILE A 107 7.63 3.95 -9.85
N LEU A 108 8.93 4.03 -10.14
CA LEU A 108 9.99 3.66 -9.19
C LEU A 108 9.83 4.39 -7.84
N HIS A 109 9.64 5.71 -7.88
CA HIS A 109 9.37 6.52 -6.68
C HIS A 109 8.09 6.07 -5.95
N SER A 110 7.00 5.92 -6.70
CA SER A 110 5.70 5.52 -6.16
C SER A 110 5.80 4.20 -5.41
N ILE A 111 6.40 3.17 -6.02
CA ILE A 111 6.40 1.85 -5.39
C ILE A 111 7.44 1.77 -4.26
N LEU A 112 8.57 2.49 -4.32
CA LEU A 112 9.50 2.52 -3.19
C LEU A 112 8.88 3.17 -1.96
N TRP A 113 8.26 4.35 -2.11
CA TRP A 113 7.57 4.99 -1.00
C TRP A 113 6.37 4.17 -0.53
N LEU A 114 5.65 3.52 -1.45
CA LEU A 114 4.62 2.57 -1.08
C LEU A 114 5.19 1.44 -0.21
N ALA A 115 6.28 0.79 -0.62
CA ALA A 115 6.94 -0.29 0.12
C ALA A 115 7.36 0.15 1.53
N MET A 116 7.98 1.33 1.66
CA MET A 116 8.33 1.90 2.96
C MET A 116 7.09 2.14 3.84
N SER A 117 5.99 2.61 3.26
CA SER A 117 4.73 2.80 4.00
C SER A 117 4.13 1.51 4.56
N PHE A 118 4.45 0.35 3.95
CA PHE A 118 4.10 -0.98 4.47
C PHE A 118 5.11 -1.49 5.51
N LEU A 119 6.40 -1.21 5.31
CA LEU A 119 7.46 -1.73 6.15
C LEU A 119 7.44 -1.15 7.58
N TYR A 120 7.23 0.16 7.73
CA TYR A 120 7.23 0.79 9.07
C TYR A 120 6.18 0.22 10.05
N PRO A 121 4.92 -0.01 9.63
CA PRO A 121 3.96 -0.72 10.46
C PRO A 121 4.42 -2.12 10.89
N LEU A 122 5.13 -2.86 10.02
CA LEU A 122 5.65 -4.18 10.34
C LEU A 122 6.80 -4.10 11.35
N ILE A 123 7.74 -3.15 11.19
CA ILE A 123 8.81 -2.87 12.17
C ILE A 123 8.18 -2.62 13.55
N HIS A 124 7.20 -1.73 13.60
CA HIS A 124 6.50 -1.40 14.84
C HIS A 124 5.83 -2.62 15.47
N GLN A 125 5.05 -3.37 14.69
CA GLN A 125 4.34 -4.55 15.17
C GLN A 125 5.30 -5.60 15.75
N CYS A 126 6.39 -5.90 15.04
CA CYS A 126 7.40 -6.84 15.52
C CYS A 126 8.07 -6.36 16.81
N ARG A 127 8.36 -5.05 16.92
CA ARG A 127 8.96 -4.47 18.13
C ARG A 127 8.04 -4.58 19.34
N VAL A 128 6.77 -4.19 19.20
CA VAL A 128 5.78 -4.26 20.29
C VAL A 128 5.60 -5.71 20.77
N LEU A 129 5.48 -6.65 19.83
CA LEU A 129 5.31 -8.07 20.17
C LEU A 129 6.58 -8.71 20.73
N THR A 130 7.77 -8.20 20.40
CA THR A 130 9.03 -8.62 21.05
C THR A 130 9.11 -8.15 22.50
N ASN A 131 8.67 -6.92 22.78
CA ASN A 131 8.81 -6.27 24.10
C ASN A 131 7.63 -6.51 25.04
N SER A 132 6.55 -7.15 24.59
CA SER A 132 5.30 -7.32 25.36
C SER A 132 5.42 -8.14 26.64
N LYS A 133 6.58 -8.77 26.92
CA LYS A 133 6.86 -9.41 28.21
C LYS A 133 6.91 -8.43 29.39
N TYR A 134 7.09 -7.12 29.14
CA TYR A 134 7.28 -6.10 30.19
C TYR A 134 6.05 -5.23 30.47
N THR A 135 5.00 -5.27 29.65
CA THR A 135 3.84 -4.37 29.77
C THR A 135 2.79 -4.81 30.79
N LEU A 136 2.92 -5.98 31.42
CA LEU A 136 2.01 -6.40 32.50
C LEU A 136 2.41 -5.88 33.89
N SER A 137 3.57 -5.22 34.02
CA SER A 137 4.13 -4.90 35.33
C SER A 137 4.66 -3.47 35.49
N HIS A 138 4.12 -2.49 34.77
CA HIS A 138 3.91 -1.13 35.32
C HIS A 138 3.11 -0.24 34.34
N SER A 139 1.96 0.20 34.82
CA SER A 139 1.17 1.31 34.30
C SER A 139 1.96 2.63 34.41
N SER A 140 2.60 3.08 33.34
CA SER A 140 2.90 4.50 33.11
C SER A 140 2.73 4.78 31.61
N LEU A 141 1.69 5.49 31.17
CA LEU A 141 1.66 6.94 30.92
C LEU A 141 2.79 7.52 30.05
N LEU A 142 3.74 6.71 29.58
CA LEU A 142 4.60 7.06 28.46
C LEU A 142 3.89 6.60 27.21
N ILE A 143 3.26 7.54 26.51
CA ILE A 143 2.89 7.36 25.10
C ILE A 143 4.17 6.87 24.42
N ASP A 144 4.12 5.66 23.86
CA ASP A 144 5.27 5.06 23.22
C ASP A 144 5.66 5.91 22.01
N ASP A 145 6.63 6.83 22.16
CA ASP A 145 7.16 7.72 21.11
C ASP A 145 7.47 6.95 19.82
N SER A 146 7.78 5.68 19.98
CA SER A 146 8.15 4.79 18.91
C SER A 146 6.94 4.33 18.07
N GLN A 147 5.72 4.33 18.62
CA GLN A 147 4.45 4.16 17.88
C GLN A 147 4.14 5.38 17.03
N ASP A 148 4.35 6.56 17.58
CA ASP A 148 4.15 7.81 16.86
C ASP A 148 5.10 7.89 15.67
N GLU A 149 6.37 7.50 15.84
CA GLU A 149 7.36 7.56 14.78
C GLU A 149 7.07 6.63 13.59
N ALA A 150 6.77 5.35 13.82
CA ALA A 150 6.47 4.42 12.72
C ALA A 150 5.20 4.84 11.95
N HIS A 151 4.21 5.35 12.67
CA HIS A 151 2.99 5.88 12.09
C HIS A 151 3.26 7.15 11.27
N ARG A 152 4.04 8.08 11.81
CA ARG A 152 4.48 9.32 11.13
C ARG A 152 5.25 9.02 9.85
N LEU A 153 6.17 8.04 9.89
CA LEU A 153 6.92 7.61 8.71
C LEU A 153 6.00 6.96 7.67
N SER A 154 5.11 6.04 8.07
CA SER A 154 4.13 5.44 7.16
C SER A 154 3.25 6.49 6.47
N LEU A 155 2.75 7.48 7.23
CA LEU A 155 2.00 8.63 6.72
C LEU A 155 2.81 9.48 5.73
N SER A 156 4.06 9.78 6.07
CA SER A 156 4.96 10.56 5.21
C SER A 156 5.17 9.86 3.88
N TYR A 157 5.51 8.57 3.89
CA TYR A 157 5.78 7.80 2.67
C TYR A 157 4.54 7.59 1.81
N VAL A 158 3.38 7.29 2.40
CA VAL A 158 2.14 7.17 1.60
C VAL A 158 1.73 8.52 0.99
N SER A 159 1.96 9.64 1.70
CA SER A 159 1.72 10.98 1.17
C SER A 159 2.62 11.26 -0.02
N LYS A 160 3.91 10.89 0.06
CA LYS A 160 4.84 11.02 -1.07
C LYS A 160 4.39 10.17 -2.27
N ALA A 161 4.00 8.91 -2.05
CA ALA A 161 3.47 8.05 -3.12
C ALA A 161 2.20 8.63 -3.75
N ALA A 162 1.29 9.20 -2.96
CA ALA A 162 0.07 9.84 -3.45
C ALA A 162 0.37 11.02 -4.39
N ARG A 163 1.42 11.81 -4.09
CA ARG A 163 1.88 12.94 -4.93
C ARG A 163 2.45 12.51 -6.29
N CYS A 164 2.74 11.24 -6.50
CA CYS A 164 3.13 10.73 -7.83
C CYS A 164 1.93 10.50 -8.76
N LEU A 165 0.76 10.16 -8.20
CA LEU A 165 -0.39 9.74 -9.00
C LEU A 165 -0.89 10.76 -10.02
N PRO A 166 -0.87 12.07 -9.72
CA PRO A 166 -1.26 13.06 -10.71
C PRO A 166 -0.45 12.97 -12.01
N TYR A 167 0.87 12.72 -11.93
CA TYR A 167 1.75 12.53 -13.10
C TYR A 167 1.31 11.29 -13.90
N CYS A 168 1.08 10.17 -13.22
CA CYS A 168 0.64 8.93 -13.84
C CYS A 168 -0.74 9.04 -14.52
N GLY A 169 -1.59 9.97 -14.06
CA GLY A 169 -2.94 10.21 -14.59
C GLY A 169 -3.05 11.23 -15.72
N GLN A 170 -1.93 11.76 -16.21
CA GLN A 170 -1.93 12.68 -17.35
C GLN A 170 -2.51 12.02 -18.61
N LYS A 171 -3.17 12.82 -19.45
CA LYS A 171 -3.69 12.36 -20.74
C LYS A 171 -2.56 11.85 -21.63
N GLY A 172 -2.71 10.63 -22.14
CA GLY A 172 -1.71 9.99 -23.00
C GLY A 172 -0.70 9.12 -22.24
N MET A 173 -0.74 9.09 -20.91
CA MET A 173 -0.01 8.07 -20.14
C MET A 173 -0.67 6.70 -20.34
N ASN A 174 0.17 5.66 -20.35
CA ASN A 174 -0.29 4.29 -20.59
C ASN A 174 -1.09 3.75 -19.37
N ALA A 175 -1.89 2.72 -19.61
CA ALA A 175 -2.64 2.01 -18.57
C ALA A 175 -1.72 1.48 -17.45
N TRP A 176 -0.43 1.27 -17.75
CA TRP A 176 0.57 0.84 -16.79
C TRP A 176 0.75 1.81 -15.63
N GLY A 177 0.86 3.12 -15.88
CA GLY A 177 0.94 4.13 -14.81
C GLY A 177 -0.27 4.12 -13.88
N MET A 178 -1.47 3.93 -14.44
CA MET A 178 -2.71 3.88 -13.68
C MET A 178 -2.90 2.58 -12.89
N SER A 179 -2.30 1.47 -13.33
CA SER A 179 -2.30 0.22 -12.56
C SER A 179 -1.62 0.38 -11.18
N TYR A 180 -0.60 1.24 -11.08
CA TYR A 180 0.06 1.56 -9.81
C TYR A 180 -0.76 2.47 -8.91
N ALA A 181 -1.62 3.32 -9.50
CA ALA A 181 -2.54 4.15 -8.73
C ALA A 181 -3.48 3.32 -7.85
N VAL A 182 -3.86 2.11 -8.30
CA VAL A 182 -4.65 1.17 -7.49
C VAL A 182 -3.96 0.91 -6.16
N TRP A 183 -2.67 0.53 -6.18
CA TRP A 183 -1.95 0.12 -4.99
C TRP A 183 -1.69 1.29 -4.04
N VAL A 184 -1.31 2.45 -4.59
CA VAL A 184 -1.09 3.67 -3.81
C VAL A 184 -2.39 4.15 -3.16
N ALA A 185 -3.49 4.22 -3.91
CA ALA A 185 -4.78 4.67 -3.38
C ALA A 185 -5.36 3.67 -2.37
N THR A 186 -5.16 2.36 -2.58
CA THR A 186 -5.52 1.32 -1.61
C THR A 186 -4.75 1.50 -0.29
N GLN A 187 -3.44 1.75 -0.38
CA GLN A 187 -2.62 2.00 0.79
C GLN A 187 -2.99 3.29 1.51
N ALA A 188 -3.19 4.38 0.76
CA ALA A 188 -3.65 5.65 1.31
C ALA A 188 -4.98 5.45 2.05
N SER A 189 -5.93 4.74 1.44
CA SER A 189 -7.20 4.40 2.07
C SER A 189 -6.99 3.66 3.40
N ARG A 190 -6.11 2.65 3.45
CA ARG A 190 -5.77 1.97 4.70
C ARG A 190 -5.23 2.93 5.75
N VAL A 191 -4.16 3.64 5.43
CA VAL A 191 -3.42 4.47 6.39
C VAL A 191 -4.31 5.58 6.95
N TYR A 192 -5.04 6.28 6.08
CA TYR A 192 -5.89 7.39 6.49
C TYR A 192 -7.17 6.91 7.19
N THR A 193 -7.64 5.67 6.94
CA THR A 193 -8.69 5.07 7.77
C THR A 193 -8.24 4.89 9.22
N HIS A 194 -7.04 4.37 9.45
CA HIS A 194 -6.52 4.22 10.80
C HIS A 194 -6.25 5.56 11.48
N LYS A 195 -5.84 6.59 10.72
CA LYS A 195 -5.64 7.95 11.24
C LYS A 195 -6.94 8.76 11.40
N LYS A 196 -8.07 8.24 10.91
CA LYS A 196 -9.37 8.95 10.87
C LYS A 196 -9.26 10.30 10.14
N ASP A 197 -8.45 10.34 9.09
CA ASP A 197 -8.28 11.51 8.22
C ASP A 197 -9.24 11.40 7.03
N TRP A 198 -10.39 12.06 7.15
CA TRP A 198 -11.47 11.96 6.18
C TRP A 198 -11.09 12.52 4.81
N ASP A 199 -10.44 13.68 4.77
CA ASP A 199 -10.18 14.37 3.50
C ASP A 199 -9.18 13.58 2.65
N ARG A 200 -8.10 13.07 3.27
CA ARG A 200 -7.12 12.21 2.57
C ARG A 200 -7.69 10.84 2.23
N PHE A 201 -8.56 10.29 3.08
CA PHE A 201 -9.30 9.07 2.78
C PHE A 201 -10.19 9.24 1.55
N MET A 202 -11.02 10.29 1.51
CA MET A 202 -11.91 10.56 0.37
C MET A 202 -11.15 10.85 -0.90
N TRP A 203 -10.00 11.53 -0.82
CA TRP A 203 -9.11 11.67 -1.98
C TRP A 203 -8.69 10.31 -2.54
N ALA A 204 -8.29 9.38 -1.67
CA ALA A 204 -7.88 8.04 -2.09
C ALA A 204 -9.05 7.24 -2.68
N GLN A 205 -10.24 7.36 -2.12
CA GLN A 205 -11.47 6.75 -2.66
C GLN A 205 -11.81 7.29 -4.06
N ASN A 206 -11.70 8.61 -4.26
CA ASN A 206 -11.91 9.23 -5.57
C ASN A 206 -10.87 8.78 -6.59
N ALA A 207 -9.61 8.61 -6.17
CA ALA A 207 -8.57 8.04 -7.03
C ALA A 207 -8.91 6.60 -7.47
N LEU A 208 -9.43 5.76 -6.56
CA LEU A 208 -9.88 4.40 -6.89
C LEU A 208 -11.05 4.41 -7.90
N LEU A 209 -12.06 5.25 -7.69
CA LEU A 209 -13.18 5.39 -8.63
C LEU A 209 -12.72 5.87 -10.01
N TYR A 210 -11.79 6.83 -10.06
CA TYR A 210 -11.20 7.26 -11.33
C TYR A 210 -10.49 6.10 -12.03
N VAL A 211 -9.68 5.33 -11.31
CA VAL A 211 -8.96 4.16 -11.86
C VAL A 211 -9.95 3.09 -12.34
N GLU A 212 -11.03 2.84 -11.60
CA GLU A 212 -12.11 1.94 -12.02
C GLU A 212 -12.75 2.41 -13.34
N SER A 213 -12.99 3.71 -13.50
CA SER A 213 -13.54 4.29 -14.72
C SER A 213 -12.66 4.08 -15.96
N LEU A 214 -11.37 3.80 -15.76
CA LEU A 214 -10.42 3.44 -16.82
C LEU A 214 -10.41 1.92 -17.14
N GLY A 215 -11.27 1.13 -16.51
CA GLY A 215 -11.42 -0.31 -16.75
C GLY A 215 -10.74 -1.23 -15.72
N PHE A 216 -10.13 -0.67 -14.67
CA PHE A 216 -9.49 -1.47 -13.61
C PHE A 216 -10.51 -1.87 -12.53
N GLY A 217 -11.32 -2.89 -12.80
CA GLY A 217 -12.40 -3.32 -11.87
C GLY A 217 -11.93 -3.67 -10.44
N ILE A 218 -10.67 -4.05 -10.25
CA ILE A 218 -10.10 -4.28 -8.91
C ILE A 218 -10.08 -3.00 -8.05
N ALA A 219 -9.99 -1.82 -8.66
CA ALA A 219 -10.04 -0.55 -7.93
C ALA A 219 -11.42 -0.32 -7.30
N GLY A 220 -12.51 -0.68 -7.99
CA GLY A 220 -13.86 -0.65 -7.45
C GLY A 220 -14.06 -1.61 -6.28
N GLN A 221 -13.42 -2.78 -6.31
CA GLN A 221 -13.43 -3.70 -5.17
C GLN A 221 -12.73 -3.09 -3.95
N PHE A 222 -11.57 -2.46 -4.15
CA PHE A 222 -10.86 -1.79 -3.05
C PHE A 222 -11.60 -0.56 -2.53
N TYR A 223 -12.27 0.21 -3.41
CA TYR A 223 -13.15 1.31 -3.01
C TYR A 223 -14.23 0.80 -2.05
N ASN A 224 -14.99 -0.23 -2.45
CA ASN A 224 -16.04 -0.80 -1.61
C ASN A 224 -15.50 -1.39 -0.30
N MET A 225 -14.38 -2.13 -0.36
CA MET A 225 -13.77 -2.75 0.82
C MET A 225 -13.34 -1.70 1.86
N TRP A 226 -12.64 -0.65 1.44
CA TRP A 226 -12.17 0.40 2.35
C TRP A 226 -13.27 1.35 2.78
N GLY A 227 -14.25 1.65 1.91
CA GLY A 227 -15.47 2.37 2.28
C GLY A 227 -16.21 1.67 3.41
N ASN A 228 -16.48 0.37 3.25
CA ASN A 228 -17.12 -0.44 4.29
C ASN A 228 -16.28 -0.46 5.57
N TYR A 229 -14.97 -0.70 5.47
CA TYR A 229 -14.08 -0.71 6.62
C TYR A 229 -14.05 0.64 7.36
N TRP A 230 -14.06 1.77 6.64
CA TRP A 230 -14.20 3.09 7.25
C TRP A 230 -15.46 3.16 8.09
N PHE A 231 -16.64 2.89 7.52
CA PHE A 231 -17.91 2.99 8.25
C PHE A 231 -18.08 1.94 9.35
N GLU A 232 -17.49 0.76 9.21
CA GLU A 232 -17.47 -0.28 10.25
C GLU A 232 -16.54 0.07 11.42
N THR A 233 -15.37 0.66 11.16
CA THR A 233 -14.46 1.11 12.24
C THR A 233 -14.94 2.36 12.98
N HIS A 234 -16.00 3.02 12.49
CA HIS A 234 -16.74 4.01 13.28
C HIS A 234 -17.71 3.35 14.26
N LYS A 235 -17.93 2.04 14.13
CA LYS A 235 -18.75 1.22 15.03
C LYS A 235 -17.91 0.41 16.02
N HIS A 236 -16.68 -0.05 15.66
CA HIS A 236 -15.77 -0.80 16.55
C HIS A 236 -14.25 -0.57 16.28
N ASP A 237 -13.43 -0.85 17.29
CA ASP A 237 -11.98 -0.59 17.55
C ASP A 237 -10.97 -0.54 16.33
N PRO A 238 -9.95 0.36 16.30
CA PRO A 238 -9.21 0.77 15.09
C PRO A 238 -8.13 -0.15 14.50
N TYR A 239 -7.75 -1.29 15.12
CA TYR A 239 -6.45 -1.93 14.83
C TYR A 239 -6.48 -3.35 14.26
N ARG A 240 -7.60 -3.79 13.67
CA ARG A 240 -7.65 -5.10 13.01
C ARG A 240 -7.11 -5.01 11.59
N VAL A 241 -5.88 -5.44 11.36
CA VAL A 241 -5.38 -5.73 10.01
C VAL A 241 -6.31 -6.80 9.40
N MET A 242 -7.03 -6.45 8.34
CA MET A 242 -7.93 -7.38 7.68
C MET A 242 -7.15 -8.57 7.12
N SER A 243 -7.49 -9.77 7.57
CA SER A 243 -7.14 -11.01 6.89
C SER A 243 -8.11 -11.22 5.73
N LEU A 244 -7.59 -11.28 4.50
CA LEU A 244 -8.36 -11.56 3.28
C LEU A 244 -9.10 -12.91 3.32
N ARG A 245 -8.78 -13.82 4.26
CA ARG A 245 -9.49 -15.10 4.43
C ARG A 245 -10.93 -14.94 4.91
N GLY A 246 -11.25 -13.89 5.66
CA GLY A 246 -12.58 -13.74 6.29
C GLY A 246 -13.73 -13.47 5.31
N GLN A 247 -13.44 -13.07 4.07
CA GLN A 247 -14.47 -12.81 3.05
C GLN A 247 -14.70 -13.97 2.08
N VAL A 248 -13.75 -14.90 1.95
CA VAL A 248 -13.93 -16.08 1.07
C VAL A 248 -14.97 -17.05 1.64
N GLU A 249 -15.14 -17.11 2.96
CA GLU A 249 -16.16 -17.96 3.60
C GLU A 249 -17.59 -17.43 3.46
N LYS A 250 -17.78 -16.13 3.20
CA LYS A 250 -19.11 -15.54 2.98
C LYS A 250 -19.62 -15.67 1.53
N CYS A 251 -18.77 -16.12 0.60
CA CYS A 251 -19.15 -16.50 -0.76
C CYS A 251 -19.36 -18.02 -0.91
N LYS A 252 -19.77 -18.72 0.16
CA LYS A 252 -20.43 -20.02 0.01
C LYS A 252 -21.88 -19.76 -0.37
N ILE A 253 -22.13 -19.89 -1.67
CA ILE A 253 -23.46 -20.02 -2.27
C ILE A 253 -24.25 -21.03 -1.44
N ASP A 254 -25.39 -20.59 -0.92
CA ASP A 254 -26.36 -21.44 -0.24
C ASP A 254 -26.87 -22.49 -1.25
N PRO A 255 -26.60 -23.80 -1.05
CA PRO A 255 -27.03 -24.83 -2.00
C PRO A 255 -28.50 -25.20 -1.85
N TYR A 256 -29.25 -24.56 -0.95
CA TYR A 256 -30.68 -24.79 -0.77
C TYR A 256 -31.47 -23.50 -1.03
N GLY A 257 -31.60 -23.18 -2.32
CA GLY A 257 -32.68 -22.32 -2.77
C GLY A 257 -34.01 -23.05 -2.59
N ASP A 258 -34.74 -22.70 -1.54
CA ASP A 258 -36.13 -23.12 -1.36
C ASP A 258 -36.97 -22.58 -2.53
N ALA A 259 -37.44 -23.52 -3.36
CA ALA A 259 -38.36 -23.26 -4.45
C ALA A 259 -39.74 -22.84 -3.89
N PRO A 260 -40.40 -21.82 -4.47
CA PRO A 260 -41.76 -21.48 -4.07
C PRO A 260 -42.74 -22.55 -4.55
N ASN A 261 -43.39 -23.21 -3.60
CA ASN A 261 -44.48 -24.15 -3.81
C ASN A 261 -45.63 -23.45 -4.56
N LYS A 262 -45.78 -23.75 -5.85
CA LYS A 262 -47.01 -23.52 -6.63
C LYS A 262 -47.68 -24.88 -6.83
N TYR A 263 -49.02 -24.85 -6.84
CA TYR A 263 -49.99 -25.98 -6.92
C TYR A 263 -50.28 -26.63 -5.55
N GLY A 264 -51.52 -26.76 -5.06
CA GLY A 264 -52.84 -26.43 -5.61
C GLY A 264 -53.95 -27.04 -4.72
N VAL A 265 -55.20 -26.65 -5.05
CA VAL A 265 -56.50 -27.16 -4.57
C VAL A 265 -56.98 -26.64 -3.21
#